data_AF-A0A1E2VA90-F1
#
_entry.id   AF-A0A1E2VA90-F1
#
_cell.length_a   1.000
_cell.length_b   1.000
_cell.length_c   1.000
_cell.angle_alpha   90.00
_cell.angle_beta   90.00
_cell.angle_gamma   90.00
#
_symmetry.space_group_name_H-M   'P 1'
#
loop_
_entity.id
_entity.type
_entity.pdbx_description
1 polymer ?
#
loop_
_entity_poly.entity_id
_entity_poly.type
_entity_poly.pdbx_seq_one_letter_code
_entity_poly.pdbx_strand_id
1 'polypeptide(L)'
;MLVDELNDEIETEVYSDKEKLSIVLKLLMLLPNETDLSVHESILNLLSGVYPSGLGVREIDNYILGYIQGSNSGSLVHALSIVSESNLEEKKEILTSFLKSDISAIQNLAQNYLSEI
;
A
#
# COMPACT_ATOMS: atom_id res chain seq x y z
N MET A 1 15.98 -12.82 -3.67
CA MET A 1 15.17 -12.55 -2.48
C MET A 1 13.77 -12.37 -2.98
N LEU A 2 12.88 -13.28 -2.61
CA LEU A 2 11.45 -13.12 -2.89
C LEU A 2 10.92 -11.99 -2.00
N VAL A 3 9.90 -11.25 -2.45
CA VAL A 3 9.34 -10.14 -1.67
C VAL A 3 8.80 -10.62 -0.31
N ASP A 4 8.35 -11.88 -0.24
CA ASP A 4 7.93 -12.52 1.01
C ASP A 4 9.09 -12.69 2.01
N GLU A 5 10.28 -13.07 1.54
CA GLU A 5 11.48 -13.17 2.40
C GLU A 5 11.88 -11.78 2.92
N LEU A 6 11.74 -10.75 2.08
CA LEU A 6 12.01 -9.37 2.49
C LEU A 6 10.96 -8.88 3.50
N ASN A 7 9.70 -9.30 3.37
CA ASN A 7 8.65 -8.97 4.34
C ASN A 7 8.96 -9.58 5.71
N ASP A 8 9.30 -10.87 5.74
CA ASP A 8 9.70 -11.57 6.96
C ASP A 8 10.91 -10.91 7.63
N GLU A 9 11.93 -10.53 6.86
CA GLU A 9 13.12 -9.85 7.40
C GLU A 9 12.82 -8.43 7.93
N ILE A 10 11.86 -7.71 7.35
CA ILE A 10 11.42 -6.42 7.88
C ILE A 10 10.62 -6.60 9.17
N GLU A 11 9.77 -7.62 9.27
CA GLU A 11 8.97 -7.92 10.46
C GLU A 11 9.83 -8.43 11.63
N THR A 12 10.87 -9.23 11.36
CA THR A 12 11.69 -9.92 12.39
C THR A 12 12.81 -9.07 13.02
N GLU A 13 12.73 -7.74 12.95
CA GLU A 13 13.73 -6.78 13.47
C GLU A 13 15.18 -6.99 12.95
N VAL A 14 15.37 -7.74 11.86
CA VAL A 14 16.69 -7.97 11.25
C VAL A 14 17.33 -6.67 10.79
N TYR A 15 16.51 -5.75 10.26
CA TYR A 15 16.92 -4.43 9.82
C TYR A 15 16.65 -3.36 10.89
N SER A 16 17.56 -2.40 11.01
CA SER A 16 17.30 -1.17 11.78
C SER A 16 16.22 -0.31 11.10
N ASP A 17 15.56 0.57 11.86
CA ASP A 17 14.56 1.51 11.33
C ASP A 17 15.08 2.34 10.15
N LYS A 18 16.37 2.72 10.20
CA LYS A 18 17.02 3.47 9.12
C LYS A 18 17.14 2.63 7.85
N GLU A 19 17.44 1.35 7.98
CA GLU A 19 17.52 0.42 6.84
C GLU A 19 16.13 0.12 6.28
N LYS A 20 15.15 -0.13 7.15
CA LYS A 20 13.74 -0.29 6.78
C LYS A 20 13.23 0.92 6.00
N LEU A 21 13.48 2.14 6.49
CA LEU A 21 13.11 3.36 5.78
C LEU A 21 13.82 3.48 4.42
N SER A 22 15.11 3.14 4.34
CA SER A 22 15.85 3.13 3.07
C SER A 22 15.26 2.14 2.06
N ILE A 23 14.81 0.96 2.53
CA ILE A 23 14.13 -0.04 1.72
C ILE A 23 12.79 0.52 1.22
N VAL A 24 11.94 1.06 2.11
CA VAL A 24 10.67 1.70 1.75
C VAL A 24 10.85 2.75 0.65
N LEU A 25 11.80 3.67 0.83
CA LEU A 25 12.04 4.74 -0.16
C LEU A 25 12.48 4.18 -1.53
N LYS A 26 13.32 3.13 -1.54
CA LYS A 26 13.72 2.47 -2.80
C LYS A 26 12.55 1.78 -3.48
N LEU A 27 11.68 1.11 -2.71
CA LEU A 27 10.48 0.46 -3.24
C LEU A 27 9.53 1.47 -3.88
N LEU A 28 9.30 2.59 -3.21
CA LEU A 28 8.49 3.71 -3.75
C LEU A 28 9.09 4.29 -5.04
N MET A 29 10.42 4.34 -5.17
CA MET A 29 11.08 4.78 -6.40
C MET A 29 10.96 3.77 -7.56
N LEU A 30 10.82 2.49 -7.25
CA LEU A 30 10.71 1.42 -8.26
C LEU A 30 9.29 1.33 -8.84
N LEU A 31 8.26 1.50 -8.01
CA LEU A 31 6.87 1.28 -8.40
C LEU A 31 6.41 2.02 -9.68
N PRO A 32 6.77 3.30 -9.94
CA PRO A 32 6.35 3.99 -11.17
C PRO A 32 6.88 3.38 -12.46
N ASN A 33 8.01 2.69 -12.38
CA ASN A 33 8.70 2.10 -13.54
C ASN A 33 8.48 0.58 -13.62
N GLU A 34 7.79 -0.01 -12.64
CA GLU A 34 7.51 -1.44 -12.62
C GLU A 34 6.32 -1.76 -13.54
N THR A 35 6.54 -2.69 -14.45
CA THR A 35 5.55 -3.10 -15.46
C THR A 35 4.99 -4.49 -15.19
N ASP A 36 5.67 -5.28 -14.37
CA ASP A 36 5.19 -6.57 -13.89
C ASP A 36 4.19 -6.35 -12.74
N LEU A 37 2.93 -6.71 -12.99
CA LEU A 37 1.85 -6.55 -12.03
C LEU A 37 2.11 -7.33 -10.74
N SER A 38 2.70 -8.53 -10.81
CA SER A 38 2.98 -9.35 -9.64
C SER A 38 4.06 -8.72 -8.76
N VAL A 39 5.07 -8.08 -9.36
CA VAL A 39 6.06 -7.32 -8.60
C VAL A 39 5.42 -6.07 -7.98
N HIS A 40 4.56 -5.40 -8.74
CA HIS A 40 3.81 -4.23 -8.27
C HIS A 40 2.96 -4.55 -7.03
N GLU A 41 2.16 -5.62 -7.08
CA GLU A 41 1.35 -6.13 -5.97
C GLU A 41 2.22 -6.50 -4.76
N SER A 42 3.34 -7.19 -5.02
CA SER A 42 4.26 -7.60 -3.96
C SER A 42 4.85 -6.40 -3.22
N ILE A 43 5.26 -5.36 -3.95
CA ILE A 43 5.77 -4.13 -3.35
C ILE A 43 4.69 -3.43 -2.52
N LEU A 44 3.46 -3.32 -3.04
CA LEU A 44 2.35 -2.72 -2.29
C LEU A 44 2.05 -3.51 -1.01
N ASN A 45 2.08 -4.84 -1.07
CA ASN A 45 1.90 -5.69 0.10
C ASN A 45 2.97 -5.44 1.17
N LEU A 46 4.24 -5.36 0.75
CA LEU A 46 5.36 -5.04 1.65
C LEU A 46 5.20 -3.66 2.29
N LEU A 47 4.83 -2.65 1.51
CA LEU A 47 4.56 -1.31 2.04
C LEU A 47 3.42 -1.32 3.06
N SER A 48 2.36 -2.09 2.82
CA SER A 48 1.25 -2.29 3.76
C SER A 48 1.72 -2.95 5.06
N GLY A 49 2.65 -3.92 5.01
CA GLY A 49 3.20 -4.55 6.21
C GLY A 49 4.08 -3.62 7.04
N VAL A 50 4.83 -2.71 6.39
CA VAL A 50 5.67 -1.73 7.09
C VAL A 50 4.85 -0.57 7.64
N TYR A 51 3.74 -0.21 7.01
CA TYR A 51 2.95 0.96 7.33
C TYR A 51 2.55 1.09 8.82
N PRO A 52 2.04 0.04 9.52
CA PRO A 52 1.73 0.10 10.95
C PRO A 52 2.88 0.51 11.87
N SER A 53 4.14 0.30 11.44
CA SER A 53 5.31 0.65 12.25
C SER A 53 5.55 2.16 12.35
N GLY A 54 4.86 2.98 11.55
CA GLY A 54 5.07 4.42 11.47
C GLY A 54 6.25 4.85 10.58
N LEU A 55 7.01 3.90 10.04
CA LEU A 55 8.17 4.18 9.19
C LEU A 55 7.74 4.57 7.77
N GLY A 56 8.17 5.75 7.32
CA GLY A 56 7.93 6.21 5.94
C GLY A 56 6.47 6.46 5.59
N VAL A 57 5.58 6.55 6.60
CA VAL A 57 4.13 6.75 6.43
C VAL A 57 3.82 7.91 5.50
N ARG A 58 4.49 9.06 5.68
CA ARG A 58 4.25 10.24 4.86
C ARG A 58 4.59 9.99 3.39
N GLU A 59 5.71 9.34 3.12
CA GLU A 59 6.15 9.03 1.75
C GLU A 59 5.24 7.99 1.10
N ILE A 60 4.81 6.98 1.86
CA ILE A 60 3.85 5.97 1.42
C ILE A 60 2.50 6.62 1.10
N ASP A 61 1.97 7.46 1.99
CA ASP A 61 0.70 8.18 1.79
C ASP A 61 0.70 8.99 0.49
N ASN A 62 1.73 9.82 0.30
CA ASN A 62 1.84 10.66 -0.90
C ASN A 62 1.91 9.82 -2.18
N TYR A 63 2.62 8.70 -2.13
CA TYR A 63 2.71 7.80 -3.27
C TYR A 63 1.36 7.14 -3.57
N ILE A 64 0.71 6.56 -2.56
CA ILE A 64 -0.54 5.84 -2.71
C ILE A 64 -1.66 6.74 -3.23
N LEU A 65 -1.71 8.00 -2.79
CA LEU A 65 -2.64 8.99 -3.34
C LEU A 65 -2.42 9.21 -4.84
N GLY A 66 -1.17 9.47 -5.26
CA GLY A 66 -0.84 9.64 -6.68
C GLY A 66 -1.10 8.37 -7.49
N TYR A 67 -0.85 7.21 -6.90
CA TYR A 67 -1.09 5.90 -7.50
C TYR A 67 -2.58 5.67 -7.77
N ILE A 68 -3.44 5.89 -6.78
CA ILE A 68 -4.89 5.71 -6.89
C ILE A 68 -5.47 6.62 -7.97
N GLN A 69 -4.96 7.86 -8.08
CA GLN A 69 -5.41 8.82 -9.09
C GLN A 69 -5.00 8.42 -10.52
N GLY A 70 -3.99 7.57 -10.70
CA GLY A 70 -3.40 7.25 -12.01
C GLY A 70 -3.57 5.80 -12.52
N SER A 71 -4.11 4.87 -11.72
CA SER A 71 -3.95 3.42 -11.98
C SER A 71 -5.15 2.71 -12.62
N ASN A 72 -4.85 1.62 -13.35
CA ASN A 72 -5.81 0.59 -13.77
C ASN A 72 -6.13 -0.38 -12.61
N SER A 73 -7.34 -0.94 -12.63
CA SER A 73 -8.08 -1.43 -11.45
C SER A 73 -7.51 -2.61 -10.64
N GLY A 74 -6.56 -3.41 -11.13
CA GLY A 74 -6.19 -4.69 -10.50
C GLY A 74 -5.40 -4.58 -9.19
N SER A 75 -4.42 -3.69 -9.14
CA SER A 75 -3.50 -3.48 -8.00
C SER A 75 -4.08 -2.59 -6.89
N LEU A 76 -5.23 -1.97 -7.12
CA LEU A 76 -5.90 -1.09 -6.17
C LEU A 76 -6.33 -1.80 -4.88
N VAL A 77 -6.49 -3.13 -4.92
CA VAL A 77 -6.82 -3.93 -3.73
C VAL A 77 -5.74 -3.84 -2.64
N HIS A 78 -4.47 -3.75 -3.03
CA HIS A 78 -3.35 -3.61 -2.08
C HIS A 78 -3.11 -2.15 -1.67
N ALA A 79 -3.49 -1.19 -2.50
CA ALA A 79 -3.46 0.22 -2.12
C ALA A 79 -4.54 0.58 -1.08
N LEU A 80 -5.69 -0.09 -1.14
CA LEU A 80 -6.82 0.13 -0.22
C LEU A 80 -6.49 -0.16 1.24
N SER A 81 -5.71 -1.21 1.53
CA SER A 81 -5.29 -1.51 2.89
C SER A 81 -4.47 -0.37 3.48
N ILE A 82 -3.51 0.15 2.72
CA ILE A 82 -2.68 1.28 3.12
C ILE A 82 -3.53 2.54 3.38
N VAL A 83 -4.47 2.86 2.49
CA VAL A 83 -5.40 4.00 2.70
C VAL A 83 -6.23 3.81 3.96
N SER A 84 -6.72 2.61 4.24
CA SER A 84 -7.56 2.33 5.41
C SER A 84 -6.85 2.61 6.73
N GLU A 85 -5.55 2.28 6.79
CA GLU A 85 -4.71 2.49 7.96
C GLU A 85 -4.14 3.91 8.05
N SER A 86 -4.30 4.71 6.99
CA SER A 86 -3.76 6.06 6.94
C SER A 86 -4.51 7.07 7.81
N ASN A 87 -3.80 8.16 8.12
CA ASN A 87 -4.35 9.35 8.78
C ASN A 87 -4.77 10.43 7.76
N LEU A 88 -4.96 10.06 6.50
CA LEU A 88 -5.42 10.98 5.45
C LEU A 88 -6.80 11.55 5.81
N GLU A 89 -6.93 12.88 5.78
CA GLU A 89 -8.20 13.56 6.09
C GLU A 89 -9.34 13.09 5.17
N GLU A 90 -8.98 12.82 3.92
CA GLU A 90 -9.87 12.38 2.84
C GLU A 90 -10.02 10.84 2.73
N LYS A 91 -9.46 10.06 3.68
CA LYS A 91 -9.47 8.58 3.60
C LYS A 91 -10.86 8.00 3.36
N LYS A 92 -11.88 8.55 4.04
CA LYS A 92 -13.27 8.07 3.93
C LYS A 92 -13.84 8.33 2.53
N GLU A 93 -13.52 9.46 1.93
CA GLU A 93 -13.94 9.80 0.57
C GLU A 93 -13.25 8.89 -0.45
N ILE A 94 -11.94 8.70 -0.30
CA ILE A 94 -11.15 7.80 -1.14
C ILE A 94 -11.74 6.39 -1.10
N LEU A 95 -11.90 5.79 0.09
CA LEU A 95 -12.48 4.45 0.24
C LEU A 95 -13.90 4.35 -0.35
N THR A 96 -14.73 5.39 -0.19
CA THR A 96 -16.09 5.43 -0.75
C THR A 96 -16.08 5.39 -2.28
N SER A 97 -15.09 5.98 -2.94
CA SER A 97 -14.99 5.96 -4.41
C SER A 97 -14.87 4.53 -4.96
N PHE A 98 -14.26 3.62 -4.20
CA PHE A 98 -14.04 2.24 -4.58
C PHE A 98 -15.27 1.34 -4.46
N LEU A 99 -16.32 1.78 -3.76
CA LEU A 99 -17.60 1.06 -3.73
C LEU A 99 -18.27 0.96 -5.12
N LYS A 100 -17.84 1.81 -6.07
CA LYS A 100 -18.32 1.81 -7.46
C LYS A 100 -17.42 1.02 -8.42
N SER A 101 -16.35 0.39 -7.93
CA SER A 101 -15.43 -0.40 -8.76
C SER A 101 -16.14 -1.55 -9.45
N ASP A 102 -15.82 -1.89 -10.70
CA ASP A 102 -16.40 -3.07 -11.37
C ASP A 102 -15.88 -4.41 -10.80
N ILE A 103 -14.88 -4.37 -9.91
CA ILE A 103 -14.29 -5.54 -9.27
C ILE A 103 -14.91 -5.73 -7.88
N SER A 104 -15.70 -6.80 -7.71
CA SER A 104 -16.41 -7.08 -6.44
C SER A 104 -15.49 -7.23 -5.23
N ALA A 105 -14.26 -7.74 -5.41
CA ALA A 105 -13.29 -7.84 -4.32
C ALA A 105 -12.89 -6.47 -3.77
N ILE A 106 -12.71 -5.47 -4.65
CA ILE A 106 -12.37 -4.09 -4.29
C ILE A 106 -13.56 -3.43 -3.57
N GLN A 107 -14.79 -3.65 -4.06
CA GLN A 107 -16.00 -3.15 -3.40
C GLN A 107 -16.14 -3.70 -1.98
N ASN A 108 -16.01 -5.03 -1.83
CA ASN A 108 -16.14 -5.70 -0.54
C ASN A 108 -15.07 -5.23 0.46
N LEU A 109 -13.82 -5.09 0.00
CA LEU A 109 -12.73 -4.64 0.84
C LEU A 109 -12.93 -3.18 1.29
N ALA A 110 -13.30 -2.29 0.38
CA ALA A 110 -13.63 -0.90 0.70
C ALA A 110 -14.81 -0.82 1.69
N GLN A 111 -15.83 -1.65 1.52
CA GLN A 111 -16.98 -1.71 2.42
C GLN A 111 -16.59 -2.15 3.84
N ASN A 112 -15.70 -3.14 3.97
CA ASN A 112 -15.19 -3.60 5.25
C ASN A 112 -14.43 -2.48 5.97
N TYR A 113 -13.47 -1.83 5.30
CA TYR A 113 -12.71 -0.74 5.91
C TYR A 113 -13.58 0.46 6.28
N LEU A 114 -14.58 0.82 5.47
CA LEU A 114 -15.53 1.88 5.81
C LEU A 114 -16.37 1.58 7.05
N SER A 115 -16.57 0.30 7.40
CA SER A 115 -17.31 -0.09 8.61
C SER A 115 -16.50 0.06 9.89
N GLU A 116 -15.18 0.21 9.77
CA GLU A 116 -14.22 0.34 10.88
C GLU A 116 -13.86 1.81 11.18
N ILE A 117 -14.36 2.78 10.39
CA ILE A 117 -14.10 4.23 10.48
C ILE A 117 -15.35 5.04 10.86
#